data_AF-A0A822CVK1-F1
#
_entry.id   AF-A0A822CVK1-F1
#
_cell.length_a   1.000
_cell.length_b   1.000
_cell.length_c   1.000
_cell.angle_alpha   90.00
_cell.angle_beta   90.00
_cell.angle_gamma   90.00
#
_symmetry.space_group_name_H-M   'P 1'
#
loop_
_entity.id
_entity.type
_entity.pdbx_description
1 polymer ?
#
loop_
_entity_poly.entity_id
_entity_poly.type
_entity_poly.pdbx_seq_one_letter_code
_entity_poly.pdbx_strand_id
1 'polypeptide(L)'
;MFGLLLGDALGAHVEFRPHAYLLANPVSDLQSGGTWGLEKGQFTDDGSMALCLANSLVARCGFEPYDQLVRYKWWFRHGYMSSTGNCFDIGAATKKAIRKFENQQT
;
A
#
# COMPACT_ATOMS: atom_id res chain seq x y z
N MET A 1 5.53 -11.70 -5.73
CA MET A 1 5.52 -10.24 -5.48
C MET A 1 4.85 -9.48 -6.60
N PHE A 2 5.30 -9.59 -7.85
CA PHE A 2 4.72 -8.82 -8.98
C PHE A 2 3.21 -8.96 -9.17
N GLY A 3 2.63 -10.16 -9.02
CA GLY A 3 1.17 -10.34 -9.14
C GLY A 3 0.36 -9.52 -8.12
N LEU A 4 0.88 -9.34 -6.90
CA LEU A 4 0.25 -8.49 -5.89
C LEU A 4 0.29 -7.03 -6.33
N LEU A 5 1.47 -6.53 -6.72
CA LEU A 5 1.64 -5.13 -7.15
C LEU A 5 0.81 -4.80 -8.39
N LEU A 6 0.73 -5.74 -9.34
CA LEU A 6 -0.09 -5.57 -10.55
C LEU A 6 -1.59 -5.61 -10.23
N GLY A 7 -2.02 -6.52 -9.36
CA GLY A 7 -3.43 -6.60 -8.94
C GLY A 7 -3.88 -5.36 -8.18
N ASP A 8 -3.05 -4.87 -7.28
CA ASP A 8 -3.23 -3.61 -6.56
C ASP A 8 -3.36 -2.43 -7.55
N ALA A 9 -2.35 -2.21 -8.40
CA ALA A 9 -2.38 -1.10 -9.36
C ALA A 9 -3.57 -1.17 -10.35
N LEU A 10 -4.03 -2.37 -10.71
CA LEU A 10 -5.25 -2.55 -11.53
C LEU A 10 -6.53 -2.18 -10.75
N GLY A 11 -6.63 -2.62 -9.49
CA GLY A 11 -7.79 -2.40 -8.63
C GLY A 11 -7.93 -0.95 -8.15
N ALA A 12 -6.80 -0.29 -7.88
CA ALA A 12 -6.74 1.07 -7.35
C ALA A 12 -7.51 2.10 -8.19
N HIS A 13 -7.49 1.94 -9.51
CA HIS A 13 -8.21 2.83 -10.43
C HIS A 13 -9.74 2.81 -10.22
N VAL A 14 -10.28 1.67 -9.80
CA VAL A 14 -11.72 1.47 -9.65
C VAL A 14 -12.17 1.34 -8.19
N GLU A 15 -11.27 1.62 -7.26
CA GLU A 15 -11.58 1.61 -5.84
C GLU A 15 -12.77 2.52 -5.51
N PHE A 16 -13.68 2.05 -4.65
CA PHE A 16 -14.94 2.70 -4.26
C PHE A 16 -15.93 2.98 -5.40
N ARG A 17 -15.68 2.51 -6.64
CA ARG A 17 -16.66 2.61 -7.71
C ARG A 17 -17.81 1.60 -7.49
N PRO A 18 -19.06 1.98 -7.80
CA PRO A 18 -20.18 1.06 -7.68
C PRO A 18 -20.07 -0.05 -8.72
N HIS A 19 -20.62 -1.23 -8.41
CA HIS A 19 -20.59 -2.39 -9.32
C HIS A 19 -21.14 -2.07 -10.73
N ALA A 20 -22.20 -1.25 -10.83
CA ALA A 20 -22.74 -0.82 -12.12
C ALA A 20 -21.72 -0.06 -12.99
N TYR A 21 -20.82 0.70 -12.37
CA TYR A 21 -19.72 1.38 -13.09
C TYR A 21 -18.73 0.37 -13.67
N LEU A 22 -18.40 -0.69 -12.92
CA LEU A 22 -17.48 -1.74 -13.36
C LEU A 22 -18.04 -2.57 -14.53
N LEU A 23 -19.36 -2.80 -14.54
CA LEU A 23 -20.02 -3.47 -15.67
C LEU A 23 -19.97 -2.63 -16.95
N ALA A 24 -20.14 -1.32 -16.82
CA ALA A 24 -20.07 -0.39 -17.94
C ALA A 24 -18.63 -0.08 -18.39
N ASN A 25 -17.66 -0.17 -17.46
CA ASN A 25 -16.25 0.15 -17.68
C ASN A 25 -15.34 -0.98 -17.16
N PRO A 26 -15.28 -2.14 -17.87
CA PRO A 26 -14.46 -3.25 -17.42
C PRO A 26 -12.97 -2.90 -17.36
N VAL A 27 -12.31 -3.26 -16.27
CA VAL A 27 -10.85 -3.10 -16.12
C VAL A 27 -10.15 -4.10 -17.06
N SER A 28 -9.42 -3.58 -18.03
CA SER A 28 -8.75 -4.37 -19.08
C SER A 28 -7.25 -4.08 -19.21
N ASP A 29 -6.79 -2.96 -18.66
CA ASP A 29 -5.39 -2.54 -18.63
C ASP A 29 -5.17 -1.64 -17.42
N LEU A 30 -3.90 -1.37 -17.08
CA LEU A 30 -3.50 -0.36 -16.11
C LEU A 30 -3.88 1.04 -16.62
N GLN A 31 -4.52 1.83 -15.76
CA GLN A 31 -5.02 3.16 -16.10
C GLN A 31 -4.63 4.18 -15.04
N SER A 32 -4.46 5.44 -15.44
CA SER A 32 -4.31 6.57 -14.52
C SER A 32 -5.66 7.04 -13.98
N GLY A 33 -5.68 7.72 -12.84
CA GLY A 33 -6.88 8.30 -12.23
C GLY A 33 -7.34 7.55 -10.99
N GLY A 34 -8.62 7.22 -10.91
CA GLY A 34 -9.23 6.61 -9.74
C GLY A 34 -9.41 7.58 -8.57
N THR A 35 -9.73 7.05 -7.38
CA THR A 35 -10.01 7.83 -6.17
C THR A 35 -8.86 8.75 -5.78
N TRP A 36 -7.63 8.30 -6.02
CA TRP A 36 -6.40 8.98 -5.59
C TRP A 36 -5.67 9.72 -6.71
N GLY A 37 -6.19 9.69 -7.95
CA GLY A 37 -5.55 10.37 -9.09
C GLY A 37 -4.19 9.82 -9.48
N LEU A 38 -4.01 8.49 -9.39
CA LEU A 38 -2.74 7.80 -9.59
C LEU A 38 -2.25 7.82 -11.05
N GLU A 39 -0.95 7.79 -11.25
CA GLU A 39 -0.35 7.50 -12.54
C GLU A 39 -0.45 6.01 -12.89
N LYS A 40 -0.37 5.67 -14.18
CA LYS A 40 -0.44 4.29 -14.66
C LYS A 40 0.64 3.42 -14.00
N GLY A 41 0.21 2.39 -13.27
CA GLY A 41 1.10 1.42 -12.61
C GLY A 41 1.48 1.75 -11.17
N GLN A 42 1.01 2.87 -10.61
CA GLN A 42 1.14 3.15 -9.18
C GLN A 42 0.20 2.24 -8.37
N PHE A 43 0.76 1.58 -7.36
CA PHE A 43 0.08 0.70 -6.40
C PHE A 43 -0.19 1.44 -5.07
N THR A 44 -1.10 0.95 -4.22
CA THR A 44 -1.55 1.62 -2.99
C THR A 44 -0.84 1.11 -1.71
N ASP A 45 -1.56 1.09 -0.59
CA ASP A 45 -1.07 0.60 0.69
C ASP A 45 -0.81 -0.91 0.68
N ASP A 46 -1.60 -1.71 -0.05
CA ASP A 46 -1.37 -3.15 -0.24
C ASP A 46 0.07 -3.43 -0.72
N GLY A 47 0.47 -2.79 -1.82
CA GLY A 47 1.81 -2.91 -2.38
C GLY A 47 2.89 -2.33 -1.48
N SER A 48 2.63 -1.17 -0.87
CA SER A 48 3.59 -0.52 0.03
C SER A 48 3.88 -1.36 1.28
N MET A 49 2.84 -1.92 1.91
CA MET A 49 2.97 -2.79 3.08
C MET A 49 3.60 -4.13 2.72
N ALA A 50 3.23 -4.73 1.59
CA ALA A 50 3.86 -5.97 1.10
C ALA A 50 5.36 -5.79 0.84
N LEU A 51 5.76 -4.69 0.22
CA LEU A 51 7.17 -4.35 0.00
C LEU A 51 7.92 -4.12 1.32
N CYS A 52 7.32 -3.38 2.26
CA CYS A 52 7.91 -3.20 3.59
C CYS A 52 8.15 -4.53 4.31
N LEU A 53 7.17 -5.43 4.29
CA LEU A 53 7.30 -6.78 4.87
C LEU A 53 8.39 -7.58 4.17
N ALA A 54 8.39 -7.60 2.84
CA ALA A 54 9.41 -8.31 2.06
C ALA A 54 10.82 -7.80 2.37
N ASN A 55 11.00 -6.47 2.47
CA ASN A 55 12.29 -5.90 2.84
C ASN A 55 12.71 -6.33 4.25
N SER A 56 11.77 -6.39 5.21
CA SER A 56 12.07 -6.86 6.56
C SER A 56 12.54 -8.31 6.56
N LEU A 57 11.81 -9.19 5.87
CA LEU A 57 12.14 -10.61 5.76
C LEU A 57 13.55 -10.85 5.20
N VAL A 58 13.89 -10.12 4.13
CA VAL A 58 15.22 -10.22 3.50
C VAL A 58 16.31 -9.66 4.44
N ALA A 59 16.10 -8.48 5.01
CA ALA A 59 17.11 -7.82 5.86
C ALA A 59 17.37 -8.57 7.18
N ARG A 60 16.35 -9.24 7.72
CA ARG A 60 16.42 -9.95 9.00
C ARG A 60 16.67 -11.45 8.83
N CYS A 61 16.74 -11.95 7.60
CA CYS A 61 16.83 -13.39 7.29
C CYS A 61 15.73 -14.21 8.01
N GLY A 62 14.53 -13.65 8.13
CA GLY A 62 13.44 -14.21 8.92
C GLY A 62 12.39 -13.19 9.29
N PHE A 63 11.35 -13.65 9.97
CA PHE A 63 10.26 -12.79 10.43
C PHE A 63 10.65 -12.10 11.75
N GLU A 64 10.74 -10.76 11.72
CA GLU A 64 10.98 -9.94 12.89
C GLU A 64 9.88 -8.85 12.96
N PRO A 65 8.93 -8.94 13.91
CA PRO A 65 7.78 -8.04 13.98
C PRO A 65 8.12 -6.57 14.25
N TYR A 66 9.17 -6.30 15.02
CA TYR A 66 9.58 -4.95 15.35
C TYR A 66 10.16 -4.22 14.12
N ASP A 67 11.06 -4.84 13.36
CA ASP A 67 11.63 -4.31 12.12
C ASP A 67 10.53 -4.11 11.05
N GLN A 68 9.58 -5.04 10.95
CA GLN A 68 8.40 -4.88 10.10
C GLN A 68 7.61 -3.61 10.47
N LEU A 69 7.29 -3.41 11.76
CA LEU A 69 6.56 -2.24 12.24
C LEU A 69 7.38 -0.94 12.08
N VAL A 70 8.70 -0.99 12.22
CA VAL A 70 9.59 0.15 11.91
C VAL A 70 9.48 0.55 10.44
N ARG A 71 9.46 -0.41 9.51
CA ARG A 71 9.30 -0.11 8.07
C ARG A 71 7.92 0.39 7.72
N TYR A 72 6.87 -0.17 8.34
CA TYR A 72 5.51 0.35 8.20
C TYR A 72 5.41 1.80 8.72
N LYS A 73 6.10 2.11 9.82
CA LYS A 73 6.24 3.50 10.30
C LYS A 73 6.96 4.39 9.28
N TRP A 74 8.05 3.93 8.68
CA TRP A 74 8.75 4.69 7.64
C TRP A 74 7.88 4.94 6.41
N TRP A 75 7.08 3.96 5.99
CA TRP A 75 6.08 4.16 4.94
C TRP A 75 5.07 5.23 5.38
N PHE A 76 4.46 5.04 6.55
CA PHE A 76 3.45 5.95 7.09
C PHE A 76 3.93 7.40 7.24
N ARG A 77 5.19 7.62 7.65
CA ARG A 77 5.74 8.95 7.94
C ARG A 77 6.48 9.60 6.77
N HIS A 78 7.11 8.79 5.92
CA HIS A 78 8.08 9.28 4.94
C HIS A 78 7.85 8.71 3.53
N GLY A 79 6.78 7.94 3.31
CA GLY A 79 6.49 7.34 2.01
C GLY A 79 7.50 6.26 1.59
N TYR A 80 8.25 5.67 2.53
CA TYR A 80 9.14 4.55 2.23
C TYR A 80 8.38 3.42 1.52
N MET A 81 8.90 2.97 0.37
CA MET A 81 8.29 1.96 -0.49
C MET A 81 6.89 2.31 -1.04
N SER A 82 6.51 3.61 -1.03
CA SER A 82 5.33 4.10 -1.73
C SER A 82 5.61 4.33 -3.21
N SER A 83 4.61 4.05 -4.05
CA SER A 83 4.64 4.34 -5.49
C SER A 83 4.53 5.84 -5.81
N THR A 84 4.03 6.65 -4.88
CA THR A 84 3.81 8.12 -5.04
C THR A 84 4.79 8.96 -4.23
N GLY A 85 5.71 8.33 -3.49
CA GLY A 85 6.63 9.00 -2.57
C GLY A 85 6.01 9.48 -1.26
N ASN A 86 4.71 9.28 -1.03
CA ASN A 86 4.00 9.62 0.21
C ASN A 86 3.12 8.47 0.68
N CYS A 87 2.78 8.42 1.98
CA CYS A 87 1.74 7.51 2.46
C CYS A 87 0.36 8.04 2.07
N PHE A 88 -0.43 7.20 1.41
CA PHE A 88 -1.84 7.43 1.11
C PHE A 88 -2.61 6.12 1.28
N ASP A 89 -3.94 6.19 1.24
CA ASP A 89 -4.85 5.03 1.32
C ASP A 89 -4.73 4.14 2.57
N ILE A 90 -3.97 4.58 3.59
CA ILE A 90 -3.78 3.78 4.79
C ILE A 90 -5.10 3.52 5.53
N GLY A 91 -5.46 2.24 5.65
CA GLY A 91 -6.61 1.80 6.43
C GLY A 91 -6.57 2.28 7.90
N ALA A 92 -7.75 2.61 8.44
CA ALA A 92 -7.87 3.18 9.80
C ALA A 92 -7.28 2.27 10.89
N ALA A 93 -7.44 0.95 10.76
CA ALA A 93 -6.87 -0.03 11.69
C ALA A 93 -5.34 -0.04 11.65
N THR A 94 -4.76 -0.08 10.44
CA THR A 94 -3.31 -0.01 10.22
C THR A 94 -2.72 1.26 10.80
N LYS A 95 -3.34 2.41 10.49
CA LYS A 95 -2.95 3.72 11.04
C LYS A 95 -2.97 3.74 12.57
N LYS A 96 -4.01 3.16 13.19
CA LYS A 96 -4.12 3.05 14.65
C LYS A 96 -3.02 2.16 15.23
N ALA A 97 -2.72 1.03 14.59
CA ALA A 97 -1.68 0.10 15.04
C ALA A 97 -0.29 0.75 15.01
N ILE A 98 0.07 1.43 13.91
CA ILE A 98 1.36 2.12 13.77
C ILE A 98 1.49 3.24 14.81
N ARG A 99 0.43 4.06 15.02
CA ARG A 99 0.45 5.10 16.06
C ARG A 99 0.62 4.53 17.47
N LYS A 100 -0.02 3.41 17.78
CA LYS A 100 0.16 2.73 19.06
C LYS A 100 1.61 2.28 19.25
N PHE A 101 2.22 1.72 18.20
CA PHE A 101 3.62 1.33 18.20
C PHE A 101 4.56 2.52 18.41
N GLU A 102 4.31 3.66 17.75
CA GLU A 102 5.09 4.89 17.93
C GLU A 102 5.09 5.38 19.39
N ASN A 103 3.91 5.40 20.03
CA ASN A 103 3.77 5.84 21.42
C ASN A 103 4.45 4.92 22.44
N GLN A 104 4.80 3.69 22.06
CA GLN A 104 5.52 2.75 22.92
C GLN A 104 7.05 2.88 22.79
N GLN A 105 7.54 3.72 21.87
CA GLN A 105 8.97 4.00 21.67
C GLN A 105 9.45 5.28 22.37
N THR A 106 8.52 6.12 22.83
CA THR A 106 8.75 7.31 23.66
C THR A 106 8.70 6.95 25.13
#